data_AF-A0A3M2W8H7-F1
#
_entry.id   AF-A0A3M2W8H7-F1
#
_cell.length_a   1.000
_cell.length_b   1.000
_cell.length_c   1.000
_cell.angle_alpha   90.00
_cell.angle_beta   90.00
_cell.angle_gamma   90.00
#
_symmetry.space_group_name_H-M   'P 1'
#
loop_
_entity.id
_entity.type
_entity.pdbx_description
1 polymer ?
#
loop_
_entity_poly.entity_id
_entity_poly.type
_entity_poly.pdbx_seq_one_letter_code
_entity_poly.pdbx_strand_id
1 'polypeptide(L)'
;MTGIGPRLKKERLRLKISQSALGAIGGVETNAQGNYENGVRSPRADYLSRIADAGVNVTYVVTGFSDSSSALTAKVTTSQESDPLSRVVARLHGDLHNVTQNIYHVTRLMESNAYDGDWNSAQLETIKNDAEAITVATVRLIYMTSKLK
;
A
#
# COMPACT_ATOMS: atom_id res chain seq x y z
N MET A 1 -21.02 8.30 5.78
CA MET A 1 -20.17 9.06 4.84
C MET A 1 -19.11 8.14 4.29
N THR A 2 -19.27 7.69 3.05
CA THR A 2 -18.32 6.81 2.34
C THR A 2 -17.60 7.63 1.26
N GLY A 3 -16.34 7.31 0.97
CA GLY A 3 -15.59 7.95 -0.12
C GLY A 3 -14.22 8.49 0.27
N ILE A 4 -13.53 9.06 -0.71
CA ILE A 4 -12.15 9.55 -0.62
C ILE A 4 -12.03 10.74 0.34
N GLY A 5 -12.98 11.68 0.32
CA GLY A 5 -12.93 12.93 1.10
C GLY A 5 -12.77 12.72 2.61
N PRO A 6 -13.64 11.94 3.27
CA PRO A 6 -13.50 11.63 4.70
C PRO A 6 -12.17 10.95 5.05
N ARG A 7 -11.63 10.10 4.16
CA ARG A 7 -10.34 9.43 4.38
C ARG A 7 -9.16 10.39 4.22
N LEU A 8 -9.21 11.27 3.23
CA LEU A 8 -8.24 12.35 3.05
C LEU A 8 -8.22 13.27 4.27
N LYS A 9 -9.39 13.65 4.78
CA LYS A 9 -9.51 14.44 6.03
C LYS A 9 -8.91 13.70 7.22
N LYS A 10 -9.15 12.39 7.33
CA LYS A 10 -8.59 11.56 8.41
C LYS A 10 -7.06 11.54 8.36
N GLU A 11 -6.47 11.35 7.20
CA GLU A 11 -5.02 11.37 7.03
C GLU A 11 -4.41 12.74 7.33
N ARG A 12 -5.05 13.83 6.87
CA ARG A 12 -4.64 15.19 7.23
C ARG A 12 -4.62 15.39 8.74
N LEU A 13 -5.69 14.98 9.43
CA LEU A 13 -5.80 15.11 10.88
C LEU A 13 -4.79 14.22 11.60
N ARG A 14 -4.46 13.03 11.08
CA ARG A 14 -3.39 12.17 11.60
C ARG A 14 -2.03 12.89 11.57
N LEU A 15 -1.76 13.63 10.51
CA LEU A 15 -0.54 14.45 10.36
C LEU A 15 -0.61 15.77 11.15
N LYS A 16 -1.74 16.11 11.77
CA LYS A 16 -1.96 17.34 12.55
C LYS A 16 -1.70 18.64 11.78
N ILE A 17 -1.95 18.64 10.48
CA ILE A 17 -1.79 19.83 9.61
C ILE A 17 -3.13 20.44 9.22
N SER A 18 -3.13 21.74 8.92
CA SER A 18 -4.33 22.48 8.49
C SER A 18 -4.71 22.15 7.05
N GLN A 19 -5.95 22.48 6.64
CA GLN A 19 -6.37 22.35 5.23
C GLN A 19 -5.52 23.23 4.31
N SER A 20 -5.11 24.41 4.78
CA SER A 20 -4.26 25.31 4.00
C SER A 20 -2.87 24.71 3.78
N ALA A 21 -2.28 24.12 4.83
CA ALA A 21 -0.99 23.46 4.73
C ALA A 21 -1.02 22.25 3.79
N LEU A 22 -2.01 21.35 3.91
CA LEU A 22 -2.13 20.20 3.01
C LEU A 22 -2.46 20.62 1.57
N GLY A 23 -3.28 21.66 1.39
CA GLY A 23 -3.54 22.26 0.08
C GLY A 23 -2.24 22.76 -0.58
N ALA A 24 -1.43 23.52 0.16
CA ALA A 24 -0.14 24.03 -0.33
C ALA A 24 0.81 22.89 -0.74
N ILE A 25 0.94 21.84 0.08
CA ILE A 25 1.71 20.62 -0.25
C ILE A 25 1.19 20.00 -1.55
N GLY A 26 -0.13 19.85 -1.67
CA GLY A 26 -0.77 19.32 -2.86
C GLY A 26 -0.75 20.26 -4.08
N GLY A 27 -0.22 21.48 -3.95
CA GLY A 27 -0.20 22.49 -5.01
C GLY A 27 -1.58 23.08 -5.36
N VAL A 28 -2.50 23.11 -4.39
CA VAL A 28 -3.87 23.62 -4.58
C VAL A 28 -4.23 24.64 -3.51
N GLU A 29 -5.25 25.45 -3.79
CA GLU A 29 -5.79 26.39 -2.82
C GLU A 29 -6.50 25.68 -1.66
N THR A 30 -6.63 26.38 -0.52
CA THR A 30 -7.33 25.85 0.67
C THR A 30 -8.78 25.49 0.38
N ASN A 31 -9.46 26.25 -0.50
CA ASN A 31 -10.83 25.95 -0.92
C ASN A 31 -10.91 24.61 -1.67
N ALA A 32 -9.94 24.32 -2.54
CA ALA A 32 -9.86 23.03 -3.23
C ALA A 32 -9.67 21.87 -2.25
N GLN A 33 -8.82 22.03 -1.23
CA GLN A 33 -8.68 21.05 -0.15
C GLN A 33 -10.02 20.77 0.56
N GLY A 34 -10.77 21.82 0.90
CA GLY A 34 -12.08 21.71 1.52
C GLY A 34 -13.07 20.94 0.64
N ASN A 35 -13.09 21.24 -0.66
CA ASN A 35 -13.94 20.55 -1.64
C ASN A 35 -13.60 19.06 -1.77
N TYR A 36 -12.31 18.70 -1.67
CA TYR A 36 -11.88 17.30 -1.66
C TYR A 36 -12.35 16.59 -0.39
N GLU A 37 -12.12 17.17 0.79
CA GLU A 37 -12.48 16.56 2.08
C GLU A 37 -13.99 16.38 2.25
N ASN A 38 -14.79 17.26 1.66
CA ASN A 38 -16.25 17.18 1.68
C ASN A 38 -16.84 16.31 0.55
N GLY A 39 -16.00 15.79 -0.36
CA GLY A 39 -16.45 14.95 -1.48
C GLY A 39 -17.16 15.71 -2.60
N VAL A 40 -17.07 17.05 -2.61
CA VAL A 40 -17.64 17.91 -3.67
C VAL A 40 -16.86 17.73 -4.98
N ARG A 41 -15.55 17.48 -4.87
CA ARG A 41 -14.66 17.24 -6.01
C ARG A 41 -13.68 16.14 -5.69
N SER A 42 -13.27 15.36 -6.69
CA SER A 42 -12.21 14.37 -6.53
C SER A 42 -10.83 15.01 -6.72
N PRO A 43 -9.83 14.67 -5.87
CA PRO A 43 -8.45 15.07 -6.09
C PRO A 43 -7.88 14.40 -7.34
N ARG A 44 -6.97 15.10 -8.03
CA ARG A 44 -6.26 14.55 -9.19
C ARG A 44 -5.04 13.74 -8.75
N ALA A 45 -4.53 12.90 -9.65
CA ALA A 45 -3.42 12.00 -9.36
C ALA A 45 -2.11 12.73 -9.02
N ASP A 46 -1.84 13.87 -9.65
CA ASP A 46 -0.70 14.76 -9.35
C ASP A 46 -0.75 15.31 -7.92
N TYR A 47 -1.93 15.76 -7.49
CA TYR A 47 -2.17 16.17 -6.10
C TYR A 47 -1.92 14.99 -5.14
N LEU A 48 -2.43 13.80 -5.45
CA LEU A 48 -2.26 12.60 -4.61
C LEU A 48 -0.78 12.21 -4.49
N SER A 49 -0.04 12.27 -5.59
CA SER A 49 1.40 12.01 -5.61
C SER A 49 2.16 12.94 -4.65
N ARG A 50 1.91 14.26 -4.72
CA ARG A 50 2.58 15.26 -3.87
C ARG A 50 2.31 15.07 -2.39
N ILE A 51 1.07 14.74 -2.02
CA ILE A 51 0.74 14.55 -0.60
C ILE A 51 1.25 13.20 -0.06
N ALA A 52 1.51 12.22 -0.94
CA ALA A 52 2.14 10.96 -0.56
C ALA A 52 3.55 11.22 0.00
N ASP A 53 4.32 12.10 -0.65
CA ASP A 53 5.66 12.52 -0.20
C ASP A 53 5.61 13.22 1.17
N ALA A 54 4.50 13.88 1.49
CA ALA A 54 4.25 14.48 2.80
C ALA A 54 3.74 13.46 3.86
N GLY A 55 3.72 12.17 3.53
CA GLY A 55 3.39 11.08 4.44
C GLY A 55 1.90 10.77 4.55
N VAL A 56 1.06 11.24 3.62
CA VAL A 56 -0.35 10.79 3.51
C VAL A 56 -0.39 9.37 2.97
N ASN A 57 -1.12 8.47 3.63
CA ASN A 57 -1.35 7.12 3.10
C ASN A 57 -2.37 7.19 1.94
N VAL A 58 -1.87 7.41 0.72
CA VAL A 58 -2.71 7.51 -0.49
C VAL A 58 -3.42 6.21 -0.81
N THR A 59 -2.82 5.06 -0.54
CA THR A 59 -3.46 3.74 -0.68
C THR A 59 -4.74 3.69 0.15
N TYR A 60 -4.68 4.08 1.42
CA TYR A 60 -5.86 4.18 2.28
C TYR A 60 -6.86 5.22 1.77
N VAL A 61 -6.39 6.39 1.35
CA VAL A 61 -7.26 7.46 0.85
C VAL A 61 -8.08 6.99 -0.36
N VAL A 62 -7.45 6.34 -1.33
CA VAL A 62 -8.09 5.89 -2.58
C VAL A 62 -8.91 4.61 -2.35
N THR A 63 -8.32 3.60 -1.72
CA THR A 63 -8.92 2.26 -1.64
C THR A 63 -9.78 2.04 -0.40
N GLY A 64 -9.52 2.78 0.67
CA GLY A 64 -10.11 2.51 1.99
C GLY A 64 -9.42 1.40 2.78
N PHE A 65 -8.46 0.68 2.19
CA PHE A 65 -7.65 -0.31 2.89
C PHE A 65 -6.51 0.40 3.60
N SER A 66 -6.54 0.41 4.92
CA SER A 66 -5.47 0.93 5.75
C SER A 66 -4.46 -0.19 6.00
N ASP A 67 -3.18 0.03 5.66
CA ASP A 67 -2.05 -0.86 6.03
C ASP A 67 -1.82 -1.00 7.54
N SER A 68 -2.73 -0.48 8.37
CA SER A 68 -2.79 -0.74 9.80
C SER A 68 -3.19 -2.19 10.15
N SER A 69 -2.77 -3.16 9.35
CA SER A 69 -2.60 -4.56 9.76
C SER A 69 -1.21 -4.82 10.38
N SER A 70 -0.30 -3.84 10.44
CA SER A 70 1.06 -4.09 10.97
C SER A 70 1.42 -3.38 12.30
N ALA A 71 0.62 -2.42 12.81
CA ALA A 71 1.06 -1.61 13.96
C ALA A 71 0.05 -1.41 15.12
N LEU A 72 -1.13 -2.04 15.12
CA LEU A 72 -1.99 -2.08 16.31
C LEU A 72 -2.62 -3.45 16.50
N THR A 73 -1.91 -4.33 17.22
CA THR A 73 -2.56 -5.42 17.97
C THR A 73 -1.78 -5.71 19.25
N ALA A 74 -1.66 -4.67 20.08
CA ALA A 74 -1.22 -4.79 21.47
C ALA A 74 -2.27 -4.16 22.41
N LYS A 75 -3.51 -4.67 22.37
CA LYS A 75 -4.38 -4.95 23.54
C LYS A 75 -5.73 -5.50 23.04
N VAL A 76 -5.82 -6.83 22.93
CA VAL A 76 -6.52 -7.74 23.86
C VAL A 76 -8.04 -7.75 23.66
N THR A 77 -8.55 -8.83 23.08
CA THR A 77 -9.61 -9.65 23.69
C THR A 77 -9.41 -11.11 23.24
N THR A 78 -8.96 -11.88 24.21
CA THR A 78 -9.11 -13.32 24.43
C THR A 78 -10.30 -13.98 23.72
N SER A 79 -10.03 -15.03 22.95
CA SER A 79 -10.68 -16.37 23.00
C SER A 79 -10.52 -17.07 21.65
N GLN A 80 -9.31 -17.49 21.32
CA GLN A 80 -9.01 -18.74 20.61
C GLN A 80 -7.50 -18.90 20.75
N GLU A 81 -7.06 -19.98 21.36
CA GLU A 81 -5.71 -20.48 21.18
C GLU A 81 -5.54 -20.75 19.69
N SER A 82 -5.20 -19.73 18.91
CA SER A 82 -4.57 -19.95 17.63
C SER A 82 -3.22 -20.55 17.95
N ASP A 83 -3.13 -21.86 17.71
CA ASP A 83 -1.92 -22.67 17.73
C ASP A 83 -0.70 -21.82 17.32
N PRO A 84 0.41 -21.81 18.08
CA PRO A 84 1.63 -21.10 17.72
C PRO A 84 2.01 -21.24 16.23
N LEU A 85 1.77 -22.42 15.63
CA LEU A 85 1.97 -22.66 14.20
C LEU A 85 1.09 -21.75 13.32
N SER A 86 -0.20 -21.61 13.65
CA SER A 86 -1.13 -20.75 12.91
C SER A 86 -0.69 -19.28 12.90
N ARG A 87 -0.11 -18.80 13.99
CA ARG A 87 0.44 -17.43 14.08
C ARG A 87 1.67 -17.25 13.19
N VAL A 88 2.57 -18.24 13.22
CA VAL A 88 3.78 -18.24 12.39
C VAL A 88 3.41 -18.31 10.90
N VAL A 89 2.45 -19.16 10.53
CA VAL A 89 1.93 -19.28 9.16
C VAL A 89 1.31 -17.96 8.69
N ALA A 90 0.47 -17.31 9.51
CA ALA A 90 -0.13 -16.03 9.16
C ALA A 90 0.91 -14.93 8.94
N ARG A 91 1.95 -14.88 9.78
CA ARG A 91 3.06 -13.93 9.62
C ARG A 91 3.86 -14.20 8.35
N LEU A 92 4.21 -15.47 8.10
CA LEU A 92 4.93 -15.89 6.90
C LEU A 92 4.15 -15.52 5.63
N HIS A 93 2.82 -15.69 5.62
CA HIS A 93 1.98 -15.29 4.49
C HIS A 93 2.03 -13.78 4.22
N GLY A 94 1.96 -12.96 5.29
CA GLY A 94 2.08 -11.51 5.17
C GLY A 94 3.44 -11.08 4.63
N ASP A 95 4.52 -11.64 5.18
CA ASP A 95 5.90 -11.33 4.76
C ASP A 95 6.13 -11.70 3.29
N LEU A 96 5.63 -12.86 2.87
CA LEU A 96 5.80 -13.36 1.50
C LEU A 96 4.96 -12.57 0.48
N HIS A 97 3.78 -12.11 0.88
CA HIS A 97 2.98 -11.17 0.08
C HIS A 97 3.73 -9.84 -0.12
N ASN A 98 4.32 -9.28 0.93
CA ASN A 98 5.09 -8.04 0.85
C ASN A 98 6.31 -8.18 -0.08
N VAL A 99 7.05 -9.29 0.02
CA VAL A 99 8.17 -9.58 -0.88
C VAL A 99 7.71 -9.62 -2.33
N THR A 100 6.60 -10.29 -2.61
CA THR A 100 6.02 -10.36 -3.97
C THR A 100 5.68 -8.98 -4.51
N GLN A 101 5.05 -8.12 -3.71
CA GLN A 101 4.71 -6.75 -4.11
C GLN A 101 5.95 -5.91 -4.41
N ASN A 102 6.98 -6.03 -3.58
CA ASN A 102 8.25 -5.33 -3.77
C ASN A 102 8.96 -5.77 -5.05
N ILE A 103 9.01 -7.07 -5.33
CA ILE A 103 9.61 -7.59 -6.57
C ILE A 103 8.86 -7.04 -7.79
N TYR A 104 7.52 -7.04 -7.77
CA TYR A 104 6.72 -6.46 -8.85
C TYR A 104 7.02 -4.96 -9.05
N HIS A 105 7.18 -4.20 -7.97
CA HIS A 105 7.55 -2.78 -8.04
C HIS A 105 8.94 -2.59 -8.64
N VAL A 106 9.91 -3.42 -8.25
CA VAL A 106 11.27 -3.38 -8.81
C VAL A 106 11.22 -3.65 -10.31
N THR A 107 10.55 -4.72 -10.76
CA THR A 107 10.42 -5.03 -12.20
C THR A 107 9.81 -3.86 -12.97
N ARG A 108 8.74 -3.25 -12.43
CA ARG A 108 8.08 -2.10 -13.06
C ARG A 108 8.97 -0.86 -13.12
N LEU A 109 9.74 -0.59 -12.07
CA LEU A 109 10.69 0.53 -12.03
C LEU A 109 11.83 0.31 -13.02
N MET A 110 12.33 -0.93 -13.14
CA MET A 110 13.33 -1.30 -14.13
C MET A 110 12.80 -1.12 -15.56
N GLU A 111 11.57 -1.55 -15.84
CA GLU A 111 10.91 -1.34 -17.14
C GLU A 111 10.74 0.17 -17.46
N SER A 112 10.40 1.00 -16.47
CA SER A 112 10.28 2.45 -16.68
C SER A 112 11.62 3.17 -16.87
N ASN A 113 12.71 2.65 -16.28
CA ASN A 113 14.06 3.20 -16.42
C ASN A 113 14.84 2.63 -17.61
N ALA A 114 14.39 1.52 -18.21
CA ALA A 114 15.02 0.91 -19.38
C ALA A 114 14.95 1.77 -20.66
N TYR A 115 14.29 2.94 -20.61
CA TYR A 115 14.31 3.93 -21.70
C TYR A 115 15.60 4.77 -21.76
N ASP A 116 16.44 4.76 -20.72
CA ASP A 116 17.58 5.69 -20.58
C ASP A 116 18.94 5.01 -20.28
N GLY A 117 18.99 3.68 -20.17
CA GLY A 117 20.23 2.98 -19.83
C GLY A 117 20.25 1.49 -20.12
N ASP A 118 21.46 1.03 -20.48
CA ASP A 118 21.95 -0.30 -20.85
C ASP A 118 21.64 -1.42 -19.83
N TRP A 119 20.37 -1.70 -19.57
CA TRP A 119 19.95 -2.92 -18.89
C TRP A 119 19.84 -4.03 -19.93
N ASN A 120 20.60 -5.12 -19.72
CA ASN A 120 20.50 -6.30 -20.58
C ASN A 120 19.07 -6.88 -20.46
N SER A 121 18.29 -6.74 -21.53
CA SER A 121 16.89 -7.20 -21.59
C SER A 121 16.73 -8.68 -21.21
N ALA A 122 17.74 -9.51 -21.46
CA ALA A 122 17.75 -10.91 -21.03
C ALA A 122 17.82 -11.08 -19.50
N GLN A 123 18.53 -10.18 -18.80
CA GLN A 123 18.58 -10.20 -17.33
C GLN A 123 17.26 -9.74 -16.72
N LEU A 124 16.58 -8.76 -17.33
CA LEU A 124 15.26 -8.31 -16.91
C LEU A 124 14.21 -9.41 -17.05
N GLU A 125 14.19 -10.09 -18.19
CA GLU A 125 13.29 -11.23 -18.41
C GLU A 125 13.58 -12.38 -17.44
N THR A 126 14.85 -12.61 -17.09
CA THR A 126 15.22 -13.60 -16.07
C THR A 126 14.65 -13.23 -14.70
N ILE A 127 14.85 -11.98 -14.26
CA ILE A 127 14.33 -11.48 -12.96
C ILE A 127 12.80 -11.56 -12.92
N LYS A 128 12.12 -11.27 -14.03
CA LYS A 128 10.67 -11.36 -14.14
C LYS A 128 10.17 -12.80 -14.04
N ASN A 129 10.81 -13.74 -14.74
CA ASN A 129 10.49 -15.17 -14.63
C ASN A 129 10.69 -15.70 -13.21
N ASP A 130 11.77 -15.28 -12.54
CA ASP A 130 12.03 -15.65 -11.13
C ASP A 130 10.99 -15.05 -10.19
N ALA A 131 10.57 -13.80 -10.40
CA ALA A 131 9.50 -13.15 -9.66
C ALA A 131 8.15 -13.89 -9.79
N GLU A 132 7.80 -14.31 -11.00
CA GLU A 132 6.59 -15.09 -11.28
C GLU A 132 6.66 -16.47 -10.60
N ALA A 133 7.81 -17.14 -10.65
CA ALA A 133 8.02 -18.41 -9.97
C ALA A 133 7.86 -18.29 -8.45
N ILE A 134 8.41 -17.24 -7.83
CA ILE A 134 8.24 -16.95 -6.40
C ILE A 134 6.77 -16.70 -6.05
N THR A 135 6.05 -15.97 -6.90
CA THR A 135 4.62 -15.69 -6.72
C THR A 135 3.80 -16.98 -6.74
N VAL A 136 4.04 -17.86 -7.71
CA VAL A 136 3.35 -19.16 -7.81
C VAL A 136 3.69 -20.06 -6.62
N ALA A 137 4.96 -20.11 -6.21
CA ALA A 137 5.39 -20.87 -5.05
C ALA A 137 4.73 -20.37 -3.75
N THR A 138 4.59 -19.06 -3.62
CA THR A 138 3.89 -18.39 -2.51
C THR A 138 2.43 -18.82 -2.41
N VAL A 139 1.70 -18.75 -3.53
CA VAL A 139 0.29 -19.15 -3.58
C VAL A 139 0.14 -20.63 -3.24
N ARG A 140 1.03 -21.48 -3.75
CA ARG A 140 1.03 -22.91 -3.46
C ARG A 140 1.30 -23.19 -1.98
N LEU A 141 2.26 -22.49 -1.37
CA LEU A 141 2.57 -22.64 0.05
C LEU A 141 1.38 -22.21 0.92
N ILE A 142 0.77 -21.06 0.61
CA ILE A 142 -0.44 -20.58 1.31
C ILE A 142 -1.57 -21.59 1.23
N TYR A 143 -1.79 -22.17 0.05
CA TYR A 143 -2.80 -23.21 -0.14
C TYR A 143 -2.49 -24.47 0.68
N MET A 144 -1.25 -24.95 0.65
CA MET A 144 -0.82 -26.14 1.39
C MET A 144 -0.93 -25.94 2.90
N THR A 145 -0.50 -24.79 3.43
CA THR A 145 -0.61 -24.49 4.86
C THR A 145 -2.05 -24.29 5.31
N SER A 146 -2.92 -23.75 4.46
CA SER A 146 -4.36 -23.63 4.76
C SER A 146 -5.09 -24.98 4.89
N LYS A 147 -4.52 -26.04 4.29
CA LYS A 147 -5.03 -27.41 4.33
C LYS A 147 -4.57 -28.22 5.55
N LEU A 148 -3.64 -27.72 6.36
CA LEU A 148 -3.11 -28.39 7.54
C LEU A 148 -4.04 -28.30 8.78
N LYS A 149 -5.35 -28.13 8.58
CA LYS A 149 -6.36 -28.15 9.64
C LYS A 149 -6.80 -29.57 9.99
#